data_AF-A0A6P0DU97-F1
#
_entry.id   AF-A0A6P0DU97-F1
#
_cell.length_a   1.000
_cell.length_b   1.000
_cell.length_c   1.000
_cell.angle_alpha   90.00
_cell.angle_beta   90.00
_cell.angle_gamma   90.00
#
_symmetry.space_group_name_H-M   'P 1'
#
loop_
_entity.id
_entity.type
_entity.pdbx_description
1 polymer ?
#
loop_
_entity_poly.entity_id
_entity_poly.type
_entity_poly.pdbx_seq_one_letter_code
_entity_poly.pdbx_strand_id
1 'polypeptide(L)'
;LDLMKLEIETPTHLIDINGVGLDKIESTPEGGLRIGALVRNTDLAAHETVRRDYGLLSRALVAGASGQLRNKATTAGNLLQRTRCPYFYDPNQPCNKRQPGSGCSAIGGFSRQHAVVGVSDSCIATHPSDMAIAMRALDAAVETVKA
;
A
#
# COMPACT_ATOMS: atom_id res chain seq x y z
N LEU A 1 6.17 11.13 3.23
CA LEU A 1 6.13 12.33 4.09
C LEU A 1 5.18 12.19 5.28
N ASP A 2 3.94 11.70 5.10
CA ASP A 2 2.95 11.57 6.19
C ASP A 2 3.54 11.04 7.52
N LEU A 3 4.12 9.83 7.49
CA LEU A 3 4.72 9.21 8.69
C LEU A 3 6.02 9.87 9.17
N MET A 4 6.80 10.47 8.26
CA MET A 4 8.04 11.16 8.62
C MET A 4 7.77 12.46 9.37
N LYS A 5 6.67 13.16 9.06
CA LYS A 5 6.26 14.39 9.78
C LYS A 5 5.93 14.12 11.25
N LEU A 6 5.56 12.88 11.57
CA LEU A 6 5.26 12.42 12.92
C LEU A 6 6.43 11.62 13.53
N GLU A 7 7.58 11.59 12.83
CA GLU A 7 8.78 10.84 13.23
C GLU A 7 8.51 9.34 13.50
N ILE A 8 7.48 8.78 12.86
CA ILE A 8 7.21 7.32 12.89
C ILE A 8 8.19 6.59 11.96
N GLU A 9 8.53 7.23 10.83
CA GLU A 9 9.60 6.79 9.94
C GLU A 9 10.72 7.84 10.02
N THR A 10 11.91 7.44 10.45
CA THR A 10 13.06 8.34 10.71
C THR A 10 14.31 7.97 9.88
N PRO A 11 14.20 7.85 8.54
CA PRO A 11 15.36 7.53 7.73
C PRO A 11 16.39 8.67 7.76
N THR A 12 17.67 8.34 7.84
CA THR A 12 18.77 9.32 7.74
C THR A 12 19.06 9.74 6.30
N HIS A 13 18.57 8.96 5.32
CA HIS A 13 18.75 9.21 3.90
C HIS A 13 17.52 8.78 3.10
N LEU A 14 17.19 9.54 2.05
CA LEU A 14 16.14 9.20 1.11
C LEU A 14 16.73 9.08 -0.30
N ILE A 15 16.45 7.95 -0.95
CA ILE A 15 16.81 7.71 -2.34
C ILE A 15 15.55 7.90 -3.19
N ASP A 16 15.56 8.90 -4.07
CA ASP A 16 14.50 9.04 -5.05
C ASP A 16 14.71 8.00 -6.16
N ILE A 17 13.71 7.13 -6.34
CA ILE A 17 13.69 6.11 -7.39
C ILE A 17 12.87 6.54 -8.61
N ASN A 18 12.26 7.73 -8.63
CA ASN A 18 11.56 8.24 -9.81
C ASN A 18 12.52 8.46 -10.99
N GLY A 19 12.04 8.27 -12.23
CA GLY A 19 12.82 8.53 -13.45
C GLY A 19 13.80 7.43 -13.86
N VAL A 20 13.77 6.26 -13.21
CA VAL A 20 14.68 5.13 -13.49
C VAL A 20 14.08 4.08 -14.45
N GLY A 21 12.98 4.40 -15.14
CA GLY A 21 12.36 3.52 -16.15
C GLY A 21 11.53 2.35 -15.60
N LEU A 22 11.14 2.38 -14.32
CA LEU A 22 10.27 1.39 -13.67
C LEU A 22 8.78 1.79 -13.71
N ASP A 23 8.37 2.58 -14.68
CA ASP A 23 7.05 3.22 -14.80
C ASP A 23 6.27 2.78 -16.06
N LYS A 24 6.61 1.63 -16.63
CA LYS A 24 5.95 1.05 -17.80
C LYS A 24 4.87 0.03 -17.44
N ILE A 25 3.90 -0.14 -18.33
CA ILE A 25 2.92 -1.22 -18.31
C ILE A 25 3.14 -2.02 -19.60
N GLU A 26 3.52 -3.29 -19.48
CA GLU A 26 4.00 -4.09 -20.60
C GLU A 26 3.30 -5.45 -20.61
N SER A 27 2.95 -5.97 -21.79
CA SER A 27 2.47 -7.34 -21.92
C SER A 27 3.63 -8.31 -21.74
N THR A 28 3.37 -9.45 -21.10
CA THR A 28 4.39 -10.51 -20.93
C THR A 28 4.25 -11.57 -22.04
N PRO A 29 5.31 -12.32 -22.36
CA PRO A 29 5.25 -13.42 -23.33
C PRO A 29 4.21 -14.48 -23.00
N GLU A 30 3.88 -14.64 -21.71
CA GLU A 30 2.88 -15.59 -21.21
C GLU A 30 1.44 -15.07 -21.33
N GLY A 31 1.25 -13.89 -21.94
CA GLY A 31 -0.06 -13.25 -22.09
C GLY A 31 -0.53 -12.48 -20.86
N GLY A 32 0.35 -12.27 -19.87
CA GLY A 32 0.07 -11.49 -18.67
C GLY A 32 0.37 -10.00 -18.83
N LEU A 33 0.42 -9.30 -17.70
CA LEU A 33 0.77 -7.89 -17.64
C LEU A 33 1.83 -7.64 -16.57
N ARG A 34 2.95 -7.04 -16.98
CA ARG A 34 3.99 -6.54 -16.08
C ARG A 34 3.76 -5.06 -15.83
N ILE A 35 3.56 -4.71 -14.56
CA ILE A 35 3.30 -3.34 -14.13
C ILE A 35 4.53 -2.85 -13.37
N GLY A 36 5.17 -1.80 -13.89
CA GLY A 36 6.29 -1.15 -13.26
C GLY A 36 5.96 -0.65 -11.85
N ALA A 37 6.94 -0.76 -10.94
CA ALA A 37 6.83 -0.34 -9.55
C ALA A 37 6.45 1.14 -9.37
N LEU A 38 6.77 1.98 -10.36
CA LEU A 38 6.58 3.43 -10.37
C LEU A 38 5.47 3.94 -11.28
N VAL A 39 4.73 3.03 -11.92
CA VAL A 39 3.49 3.39 -12.62
C VAL A 39 2.58 4.13 -11.65
N ARG A 40 2.05 5.29 -12.06
CA ARG A 40 1.13 6.06 -11.22
C ARG A 40 -0.20 5.33 -11.13
N ASN A 41 -0.82 5.42 -9.96
CA ASN A 41 -2.12 4.79 -9.74
C ASN A 41 -3.20 5.28 -10.73
N THR A 42 -3.17 6.58 -11.08
CA THR A 42 -4.08 7.14 -12.10
C THR A 42 -3.80 6.52 -13.47
N ASP A 43 -2.54 6.43 -13.89
CA ASP A 43 -2.17 5.90 -15.20
C ASP A 43 -2.51 4.42 -15.32
N LEU A 44 -2.24 3.65 -14.25
CA LEU A 44 -2.61 2.24 -14.17
C LEU A 44 -4.12 2.03 -14.27
N ALA A 45 -4.91 2.85 -13.58
CA ALA A 45 -6.36 2.76 -13.61
C ALA A 45 -6.94 3.17 -14.98
N ALA A 46 -6.27 4.07 -15.70
CA ALA A 46 -6.69 4.59 -16.99
C ALA A 46 -6.23 3.72 -18.18
N HIS A 47 -5.22 2.87 -17.99
CA HIS A 47 -4.62 2.05 -19.04
C HIS A 47 -5.66 1.14 -19.71
N GLU A 48 -5.71 1.14 -21.05
CA GLU A 48 -6.75 0.46 -21.84
C GLU A 48 -6.85 -1.04 -21.52
N THR A 49 -5.71 -1.74 -21.58
CA THR A 49 -5.62 -3.18 -21.25
C THR A 49 -6.07 -3.45 -19.82
N VAL A 50 -5.75 -2.57 -18.86
CA VAL A 50 -6.14 -2.79 -17.45
C VAL A 50 -7.64 -2.60 -17.28
N ARG A 51 -8.24 -1.63 -17.97
CA ARG A 51 -9.69 -1.41 -17.93
C ARG A 51 -10.47 -2.55 -18.57
N ARG A 52 -9.98 -3.08 -19.69
CA ARG A 52 -10.64 -4.14 -20.46
C ARG A 52 -10.45 -5.51 -19.83
N ASP A 53 -9.21 -5.88 -19.52
CA ASP A 53 -8.84 -7.26 -19.20
C ASP A 53 -8.62 -7.46 -17.67
N TYR A 54 -8.32 -6.38 -16.93
CA TYR A 54 -8.07 -6.40 -15.48
C TYR A 54 -9.00 -5.44 -14.72
N GLY A 55 -10.28 -5.38 -15.13
CA GLY A 55 -11.22 -4.35 -14.68
C GLY A 55 -11.35 -4.21 -13.16
N LEU A 56 -11.19 -5.30 -12.40
CA LEU A 56 -11.16 -5.30 -10.94
C LEU A 56 -10.06 -4.35 -10.39
N LEU A 57 -8.85 -4.40 -10.98
CA LEU A 57 -7.73 -3.56 -10.58
C LEU A 57 -8.02 -2.07 -10.82
N SER A 58 -8.55 -1.73 -12.01
CA SER A 58 -8.95 -0.35 -12.32
C SER A 58 -10.00 0.17 -11.33
N ARG A 59 -11.02 -0.63 -11.02
CA ARG A 59 -12.09 -0.27 -10.06
C ARG A 59 -11.55 -0.06 -8.65
N ALA A 60 -10.69 -0.95 -8.16
CA ALA A 60 -10.09 -0.81 -6.84
C ALA A 60 -9.22 0.46 -6.73
N LEU A 61 -8.46 0.77 -7.77
CA LEU A 61 -7.64 1.98 -7.82
C LEU A 61 -8.48 3.25 -7.72
N VAL A 62 -9.58 3.36 -8.47
CA VAL A 62 -10.39 4.60 -8.48
C VAL A 62 -11.30 4.75 -7.26
N ALA A 63 -11.61 3.66 -6.56
CA ALA A 63 -12.37 3.68 -5.31
C ALA A 63 -11.57 4.24 -4.13
N GLY A 64 -10.24 4.05 -4.15
CA GLY A 64 -9.35 4.50 -3.09
C GLY A 64 -8.82 5.92 -3.28
N ALA A 65 -8.69 6.66 -2.17
CA ALA A 65 -8.06 7.99 -2.10
C ALA A 65 -8.71 9.06 -3.01
N SER A 66 -8.01 10.18 -3.21
CA SER A 66 -8.40 11.28 -4.11
C SER A 66 -7.60 11.26 -5.41
N GLY A 67 -8.06 11.99 -6.43
CA GLY A 67 -7.33 12.12 -7.70
C GLY A 67 -5.92 12.68 -7.53
N GLN A 68 -5.74 13.67 -6.66
CA GLN A 68 -4.43 14.25 -6.36
C GLN A 68 -3.45 13.23 -5.78
N LEU A 69 -3.94 12.39 -4.86
CA LEU A 69 -3.12 11.33 -4.27
C LEU A 69 -2.80 10.25 -5.29
N ARG A 70 -3.77 9.82 -6.11
CA ARG A 70 -3.56 8.81 -7.15
C ARG A 70 -2.60 9.26 -8.25
N ASN A 71 -2.55 10.55 -8.56
CA ASN A 71 -1.59 11.12 -9.51
C ASN A 71 -0.14 11.03 -9.03
N LYS A 72 0.10 10.79 -7.74
CA LYS A 72 1.44 10.70 -7.14
C LYS A 72 1.77 9.30 -6.63
N ALA A 73 0.78 8.59 -6.09
CA ALA A 73 0.93 7.22 -5.64
C ALA A 73 1.41 6.30 -6.77
N THR A 74 2.30 5.37 -6.43
CA THR A 74 2.85 4.38 -7.35
C THR A 74 2.41 2.98 -6.96
N THR A 75 2.52 2.02 -7.89
CA THR A 75 2.21 0.60 -7.65
C THR A 75 2.90 0.07 -6.39
N ALA A 76 4.23 0.16 -6.31
CA ALA A 76 4.97 -0.35 -5.15
C ALA A 76 4.66 0.44 -3.87
N GLY A 77 4.56 1.78 -3.97
CA GLY A 77 4.22 2.62 -2.81
C GLY A 77 2.83 2.34 -2.25
N ASN A 78 1.87 1.97 -3.10
CA ASN A 78 0.53 1.60 -2.67
C ASN A 78 0.52 0.24 -1.94
N LEU A 79 1.29 -0.74 -2.43
CA LEU A 79 1.46 -2.03 -1.74
C LEU A 79 2.16 -1.89 -0.38
N LEU A 80 3.10 -0.96 -0.26
CA LEU A 80 3.90 -0.74 0.96
C LEU A 80 3.29 0.29 1.93
N GLN A 81 2.07 0.76 1.69
CA GLN A 81 1.43 1.72 2.59
C GLN A 81 1.17 1.08 3.96
N ARG A 82 1.34 1.86 5.04
CA ARG A 82 1.13 1.36 6.41
C ARG A 82 -0.33 1.52 6.85
N THR A 83 -0.70 0.82 7.91
CA THR A 83 -2.04 0.85 8.51
C THR A 83 -2.51 2.25 8.91
N ARG A 84 -3.82 2.47 8.92
CA ARG A 84 -4.47 3.71 9.39
C ARG A 84 -4.95 3.67 10.84
N CYS A 85 -4.50 2.69 11.62
CA CYS A 85 -4.78 2.60 13.05
C CYS A 85 -4.44 3.92 13.77
N PRO A 86 -5.38 4.56 14.50
CA PRO A 86 -5.12 5.84 15.14
C PRO A 86 -4.03 5.76 16.22
N TYR A 87 -3.95 4.63 16.94
CA TYR A 87 -2.91 4.38 17.95
C TYR A 87 -1.52 4.16 17.34
N PHE A 88 -1.45 3.68 16.10
CA PHE A 88 -0.20 3.64 15.35
C PHE A 88 0.28 5.05 14.99
N TYR A 89 -0.66 5.94 14.64
CA TYR A 89 -0.38 7.33 14.26
C TYR A 89 -0.06 8.27 15.43
N ASP A 90 -0.56 8.01 16.63
CA ASP A 90 -0.23 8.78 17.83
C ASP A 90 0.96 8.15 18.58
N PRO A 91 2.16 8.79 18.57
CA PRO A 91 3.35 8.26 19.25
C PRO A 91 3.19 8.10 20.76
N ASN A 92 2.25 8.82 21.38
CA ASN A 92 1.99 8.78 22.82
C ASN A 92 1.18 7.56 23.26
N GLN A 93 0.69 6.74 22.33
CA GLN A 93 -0.14 5.57 22.61
C GLN A 93 0.64 4.26 22.48
N PRO A 94 0.48 3.28 23.38
CA PRO A 94 1.03 1.93 23.22
C PRO A 94 0.74 1.28 21.85
N CYS A 95 1.79 0.86 21.13
CA CYS A 95 1.64 0.23 19.82
C CYS A 95 2.83 -0.68 19.45
N ASN A 96 2.65 -1.99 19.55
CA ASN A 96 3.62 -3.02 19.19
C ASN A 96 4.15 -2.89 17.75
N LYS A 97 3.34 -2.37 16.82
CA LYS A 97 3.74 -2.17 15.41
C LYS A 97 4.76 -1.04 15.26
N ARG A 98 4.81 -0.08 16.20
CA ARG A 98 5.78 1.02 16.23
C ARG A 98 6.94 0.69 17.17
N GLN A 99 6.64 0.18 18.36
CA GLN A 99 7.63 -0.22 19.36
C GLN A 99 7.28 -1.61 19.91
N PRO A 100 8.00 -2.67 19.50
CA PRO A 100 7.75 -4.03 19.96
C PRO A 100 7.72 -4.14 21.49
N GLY A 101 6.72 -4.84 22.03
CA GLY A 101 6.55 -5.06 23.47
C GLY A 101 5.82 -3.94 24.22
N SER A 102 5.53 -2.80 23.57
CA SER A 102 4.79 -1.69 24.22
C SER A 102 3.31 -1.98 24.46
N GLY A 103 2.74 -3.00 23.81
CA GLY A 103 1.31 -3.34 23.87
C GLY A 103 0.51 -2.81 22.67
N CYS A 104 -0.80 -3.07 22.63
CA CYS A 104 -1.67 -2.62 21.53
C CYS A 104 -2.92 -1.92 22.08
N SER A 105 -2.93 -0.58 22.06
CA SER A 105 -4.07 0.20 22.57
C SER A 105 -5.39 -0.01 21.82
N ALA A 106 -5.35 -0.62 20.63
CA ALA A 106 -6.57 -0.97 19.89
C ALA A 106 -7.32 -2.14 20.54
N ILE A 107 -6.61 -3.06 21.22
CA ILE A 107 -7.21 -4.20 21.92
C ILE A 107 -7.77 -3.70 23.25
N GLY A 108 -9.08 -3.87 23.46
CA GLY A 108 -9.79 -3.27 24.61
C GLY A 108 -10.06 -1.77 24.49
N GLY A 109 -9.56 -1.11 23.43
CA GLY A 109 -9.83 0.29 23.10
C GLY A 109 -10.81 0.47 21.94
N PHE A 110 -10.63 1.54 21.14
CA PHE A 110 -11.46 1.80 19.96
C PHE A 110 -11.03 0.90 18.78
N SER A 111 -11.79 -0.17 18.56
CA SER A 111 -11.48 -1.20 17.58
C SER A 111 -12.39 -1.22 16.34
N ARG A 112 -13.30 -0.25 16.17
CA ARG A 112 -14.33 -0.27 15.09
C ARG A 112 -13.80 -0.52 13.67
N GLN A 113 -12.61 0.01 13.34
CA GLN A 113 -12.00 -0.08 12.00
C GLN A 113 -10.90 -1.16 11.90
N HIS A 114 -10.72 -1.97 12.94
CA HIS A 114 -9.65 -2.96 13.02
C HIS A 114 -10.07 -4.31 12.44
N ALA A 115 -9.08 -5.18 12.25
CA ALA A 115 -9.28 -6.48 11.62
C ALA A 115 -10.09 -7.42 12.52
N VAL A 116 -10.90 -8.25 11.89
CA VAL A 116 -11.72 -9.29 12.55
C VAL A 116 -11.20 -10.70 12.27
N VAL A 117 -10.25 -10.85 11.35
CA VAL A 117 -9.64 -12.13 10.93
C VAL A 117 -8.15 -11.93 10.67
N GLY A 118 -7.36 -12.99 10.88
CA GLY A 118 -5.90 -12.95 10.70
C GLY A 118 -5.17 -12.08 11.73
N VAL A 119 -5.79 -11.91 12.91
CA VAL A 119 -5.28 -11.08 14.00
C VAL A 119 -4.39 -11.87 14.97
N SER A 120 -3.69 -11.15 15.84
CA SER A 120 -3.01 -11.73 17.00
C SER A 120 -3.17 -10.84 18.23
N ASP A 121 -2.83 -11.37 19.39
CA ASP A 121 -2.81 -10.61 20.66
C ASP A 121 -1.81 -9.44 20.64
N SER A 122 -0.91 -9.41 19.65
CA SER A 122 0.07 -8.34 19.50
C SER A 122 -0.43 -7.18 18.64
N CYS A 123 -1.32 -7.41 17.67
CA CYS A 123 -1.79 -6.38 16.76
C CYS A 123 -3.05 -6.80 15.98
N ILE A 124 -4.04 -5.91 15.90
CA ILE A 124 -5.30 -6.10 15.16
C ILE A 124 -5.45 -5.13 13.97
N ALA A 125 -4.34 -4.58 13.46
CA ALA A 125 -4.37 -3.56 12.40
C ALA A 125 -4.71 -4.15 11.02
N THR A 126 -5.51 -3.43 10.23
CA THR A 126 -5.80 -3.75 8.81
C THR A 126 -4.74 -3.20 7.87
N HIS A 127 -4.59 -3.83 6.70
CA HIS A 127 -3.91 -3.25 5.55
C HIS A 127 -4.92 -2.40 4.74
N PRO A 128 -4.67 -1.11 4.48
CA PRO A 128 -5.71 -0.20 3.99
C PRO A 128 -5.79 -0.08 2.45
N SER A 129 -4.99 -0.86 1.71
CA SER A 129 -4.94 -0.77 0.24
C SER A 129 -6.11 -1.49 -0.44
N ASP A 130 -6.94 -0.75 -1.17
CA ASP A 130 -7.91 -1.32 -2.11
C ASP A 130 -7.20 -2.03 -3.27
N MET A 131 -6.13 -1.44 -3.80
CA MET A 131 -5.36 -2.00 -4.93
C MET A 131 -4.77 -3.37 -4.58
N ALA A 132 -4.26 -3.56 -3.36
CA ALA A 132 -3.68 -4.82 -2.92
C ALA A 132 -4.71 -5.95 -2.87
N ILE A 133 -5.98 -5.64 -2.57
CA ILE A 133 -7.07 -6.62 -2.63
C ILE A 133 -7.27 -7.12 -4.07
N ALA A 134 -7.32 -6.20 -5.04
CA ALA A 134 -7.42 -6.56 -6.46
C ALA A 134 -6.19 -7.33 -6.95
N MET A 135 -4.99 -6.88 -6.61
CA MET A 135 -3.74 -7.57 -6.95
C MET A 135 -3.73 -9.00 -6.39
N ARG A 136 -4.16 -9.19 -5.15
CA ARG A 136 -4.24 -10.52 -4.54
C ARG A 136 -5.26 -11.39 -5.26
N ALA A 137 -6.44 -10.87 -5.59
CA ALA A 137 -7.48 -11.63 -6.29
C ALA A 137 -7.07 -12.03 -7.73
N LEU A 138 -6.15 -11.28 -8.34
CA LEU A 138 -5.60 -11.54 -9.67
C LEU A 138 -4.30 -12.36 -9.62
N ASP A 139 -3.95 -12.94 -8.47
CA ASP A 139 -2.73 -13.72 -8.23
C ASP A 139 -1.44 -12.99 -8.67
N ALA A 140 -1.38 -11.68 -8.45
CA ALA A 140 -0.21 -10.87 -8.80
C ALA A 140 1.05 -11.33 -8.06
N ALA A 141 2.18 -11.33 -8.77
CA ALA A 141 3.50 -11.56 -8.21
C ALA A 141 4.26 -10.24 -8.02
N VAL A 142 5.04 -10.14 -6.94
CA VAL A 142 5.93 -8.99 -6.70
C VAL A 142 7.34 -9.33 -7.16
N GLU A 143 7.86 -8.55 -8.11
CA GLU A 143 9.25 -8.65 -8.56
C GLU A 143 10.13 -7.70 -7.74
N THR A 144 11.28 -8.19 -7.27
CA THR A 144 12.26 -7.40 -6.51
C THR A 144 13.66 -7.63 -7.06
N VAL A 145 14.54 -6.64 -6.90
CA VAL A 145 15.98 -6.79 -7.09
C VAL A 145 16.67 -6.77 -5.73
N LYS A 146 17.74 -7.55 -5.56
CA LYS A 146 18.54 -7.48 -4.34
C LYS A 146 19.30 -6.15 -4.29
N ALA A 147 19.41 -5.61 -3.08
CA ALA A 147 20.30 -4.50 -2.78
C ALA A 147 21.77 -4.98 -2.73
#